data_AF-A4XXV7-F1
#
_entry.id   AF-A4XXV7-F1
#
_cell.length_a   1.000
_cell.length_b   1.000
_cell.length_c   1.000
_cell.angle_alpha   90.00
_cell.angle_beta   90.00
_cell.angle_gamma   90.00
#
_symmetry.space_group_name_H-M   'P 1'
#
loop_
_entity.id
_entity.type
_entity.pdbx_description
1 polymer ?
#
loop_
_entity_poly.entity_id
_entity_poly.type
_entity_poly.pdbx_seq_one_letter_code
_entity_poly.pdbx_strand_id
1 'polypeptide(L)'
;MSVNSPSSSCSRTFLAALLLAVAPCSLAQDVIELFGERPYTGRVDFKVAPPSGKPDSHYGKGSVLLERSAPGKASLQLRGKVPDSTTQTELTIPGLYDDAGWRSEPGDVQVSISADGRVSGGGISDGRTFLFSGTFSPTDVRLEVRVTSAREEGGVPAGTTLTFDYRVSRESLAAQGVQEAEGGCRLVMRPIANFGGGMTMAQVPECD
;
A
#
# COMPACT_ATOMS: atom_id res chain seq x y z
N MET A 1 -46.42 -5.79 -79.49
CA MET A 1 -47.34 -5.60 -78.34
C MET A 1 -46.49 -5.56 -77.08
N SER A 2 -46.75 -4.57 -76.24
CA SER A 2 -46.42 -4.32 -74.81
C SER A 2 -45.61 -5.36 -74.02
N VAL A 3 -44.83 -5.09 -72.95
CA VAL A 3 -44.30 -3.93 -72.19
C VAL A 3 -43.51 -4.57 -71.01
N ASN A 4 -42.54 -3.84 -70.45
CA ASN A 4 -41.96 -3.91 -69.08
C ASN A 4 -40.69 -4.75 -68.76
N SER A 5 -39.71 -3.99 -68.26
CA SER A 5 -38.47 -4.32 -67.53
C SER A 5 -38.73 -4.71 -66.04
N PRO A 6 -37.72 -4.73 -65.15
CA PRO A 6 -36.94 -5.91 -64.72
C PRO A 6 -37.19 -6.26 -63.24
N SER A 7 -36.63 -7.37 -62.72
CA SER A 7 -36.51 -7.58 -61.27
C SER A 7 -35.11 -8.03 -60.88
N SER A 8 -34.64 -7.39 -59.82
CA SER A 8 -33.27 -7.24 -59.36
C SER A 8 -32.72 -8.41 -58.56
N SER A 9 -31.38 -8.50 -58.60
CA SER A 9 -30.42 -8.92 -57.57
C SER A 9 -30.94 -9.33 -56.18
N CYS A 10 -30.39 -10.44 -55.66
CA CYS A 10 -29.99 -10.49 -54.25
C CYS A 10 -28.85 -11.49 -54.02
N SER A 11 -27.63 -11.10 -54.41
CA SER A 11 -26.40 -11.68 -53.86
C SER A 11 -26.28 -11.19 -52.42
N ARG A 12 -26.48 -12.08 -51.44
CA ARG A 12 -26.26 -11.78 -50.03
C ARG A 12 -24.83 -12.15 -49.66
N THR A 13 -23.92 -11.21 -49.89
CA THR A 13 -22.63 -11.13 -49.22
C THR A 13 -22.86 -10.94 -47.73
N PHE A 14 -22.55 -11.95 -46.91
CA PHE A 14 -22.45 -11.80 -45.46
C PHE A 14 -21.19 -10.99 -45.14
N LEU A 15 -21.34 -9.69 -44.89
CA LEU A 15 -20.35 -8.90 -44.17
C LEU A 15 -20.47 -9.25 -42.68
N ALA A 16 -19.57 -10.09 -42.17
CA ALA A 16 -19.34 -10.22 -40.74
C ALA A 16 -18.51 -9.00 -40.28
N ALA A 17 -19.15 -8.03 -39.65
CA ALA A 17 -18.49 -6.92 -38.99
C ALA A 17 -17.79 -7.44 -37.73
N LEU A 18 -16.46 -7.52 -37.79
CA LEU A 18 -15.61 -7.82 -36.65
C LEU A 18 -15.58 -6.57 -35.75
N LEU A 19 -16.49 -6.49 -34.79
CA LEU A 19 -16.41 -5.52 -33.69
C LEU A 19 -15.24 -5.94 -32.79
N LEU A 20 -14.04 -5.44 -33.09
CA LEU A 20 -12.92 -5.39 -32.14
C LEU A 20 -13.39 -4.53 -30.96
N ALA A 21 -13.86 -5.20 -29.91
CA ALA A 21 -14.02 -4.59 -28.61
C ALA A 21 -12.63 -4.08 -28.18
N VAL A 22 -12.41 -2.79 -28.34
CA VAL A 22 -11.33 -2.07 -27.67
C VAL A 22 -11.66 -2.14 -26.19
N ALA A 23 -11.24 -3.23 -25.54
CA ALA A 23 -11.23 -3.26 -24.09
C ALA A 23 -10.39 -2.05 -23.66
N PRO A 24 -10.92 -1.12 -22.86
CA PRO A 24 -10.07 -0.12 -22.26
C PRO A 24 -9.04 -0.90 -21.45
N CYS A 25 -7.77 -0.85 -21.88
CA CYS A 25 -6.66 -1.03 -20.97
C CYS A 25 -6.80 0.10 -19.94
N SER A 26 -7.65 -0.12 -18.95
CA SER A 26 -7.47 0.47 -17.64
C SER A 26 -6.06 0.02 -17.25
N LEU A 27 -5.09 0.91 -17.39
CA LEU A 27 -3.81 0.75 -16.73
C LEU A 27 -4.18 0.70 -15.25
N ALA A 28 -4.35 -0.52 -14.73
CA ALA A 28 -4.49 -0.72 -13.30
C ALA A 28 -3.25 -0.07 -12.71
N GLN A 29 -3.46 1.05 -12.00
CA GLN A 29 -2.35 1.76 -11.40
C GLN A 29 -1.73 0.79 -10.40
N ASP A 30 -0.45 0.48 -10.60
CA ASP A 30 0.25 -0.55 -9.84
C ASP A 30 0.10 -0.24 -8.34
N VAL A 31 -0.28 -1.22 -7.53
CA VAL A 31 -0.44 -1.06 -6.06
C VAL A 31 0.82 -0.45 -5.42
N ILE A 32 1.99 -0.72 -6.02
CA ILE A 32 3.26 -0.12 -5.61
C ILE A 32 3.35 1.37 -5.98
N GLU A 33 2.84 1.79 -7.13
CA GLU A 33 2.77 3.21 -7.48
C GLU A 33 1.82 3.97 -6.56
N LEU A 34 0.71 3.36 -6.17
CA LEU A 34 -0.27 3.97 -5.28
C LEU A 34 0.19 4.04 -3.83
N PHE A 35 0.74 2.95 -3.31
CA PHE A 35 0.96 2.75 -1.87
C PHE A 35 2.42 2.53 -1.49
N GLY A 36 3.29 2.18 -2.44
CA GLY A 36 4.65 1.77 -2.17
C GLY A 36 5.70 2.88 -2.15
N GLU A 37 6.96 2.45 -2.11
CA GLU A 37 8.21 3.21 -2.33
C GLU A 37 8.56 4.32 -1.32
N ARG A 38 7.58 4.82 -0.55
CA ARG A 38 7.80 5.82 0.50
C ARG A 38 7.10 5.40 1.78
N PRO A 39 7.79 5.45 2.93
CA PRO A 39 7.20 5.06 4.20
C PRO A 39 6.11 6.05 4.60
N TYR A 40 5.00 5.51 5.08
CA TYR A 40 4.06 6.26 5.92
C TYR A 40 4.65 6.28 7.33
N THR A 41 4.59 7.43 7.99
CA THR A 41 5.08 7.58 9.36
C THR A 41 4.05 8.26 10.23
N GLY A 42 4.08 8.00 11.53
CA GLY A 42 3.10 8.60 12.44
C GLY A 42 3.00 7.84 13.74
N ARG A 43 1.79 7.78 14.28
CA ARG A 43 1.50 7.16 15.56
C ARG A 43 1.24 5.66 15.40
N VAL A 44 1.68 4.89 16.38
CA VAL A 44 1.21 3.52 16.60
C VAL A 44 0.76 3.40 18.05
N ASP A 45 -0.44 2.89 18.27
CA ASP A 45 -0.98 2.59 19.59
C ASP A 45 -0.75 1.09 19.88
N PHE A 46 -0.10 0.80 21.00
CA PHE A 46 0.20 -0.53 21.50
C PHE A 46 -0.74 -0.86 22.64
N LYS A 47 -1.53 -1.92 22.53
CA LYS A 47 -2.43 -2.37 23.60
C LYS A 47 -2.13 -3.80 23.98
N VAL A 48 -2.01 -4.05 25.28
CA VAL A 48 -1.86 -5.38 25.86
C VAL A 48 -3.11 -5.66 26.70
N ALA A 49 -3.92 -6.62 26.28
CA ALA A 49 -5.13 -7.02 26.96
C ALA A 49 -5.00 -8.47 27.45
N PRO A 50 -4.70 -8.70 28.75
CA PRO A 50 -4.69 -10.04 29.31
C PRO A 50 -6.10 -10.67 29.30
N PRO A 51 -6.24 -12.01 29.41
CA PRO A 51 -7.54 -12.68 29.48
C PRO A 51 -8.36 -12.24 30.70
N SER A 52 -7.68 -11.80 31.76
CA SER A 52 -8.26 -11.27 32.99
C SER A 52 -7.44 -10.07 33.48
N GLY A 53 -8.10 -9.05 33.99
CA GLY A 53 -7.46 -7.83 34.49
C GLY A 53 -7.67 -6.62 33.57
N LYS A 54 -6.96 -5.52 33.87
CA LYS A 54 -7.09 -4.27 33.13
C LYS A 54 -6.15 -4.26 31.92
N PRO A 55 -6.62 -3.88 30.72
CA PRO A 55 -5.73 -3.65 29.59
C PRO A 55 -4.77 -2.50 29.86
N ASP A 56 -3.56 -2.61 29.32
CA ASP A 56 -2.56 -1.55 29.32
C ASP A 56 -2.35 -1.03 27.89
N SER A 57 -2.09 0.26 27.77
CA SER A 57 -1.94 0.93 26.47
C SER A 57 -0.79 1.92 26.48
N HIS A 58 0.05 1.84 25.46
CA HIS A 58 1.14 2.76 25.18
C HIS A 58 1.00 3.32 23.78
N TYR A 59 1.70 4.39 23.47
CA TYR A 59 1.79 4.88 22.10
C TYR A 59 3.22 5.21 21.75
N GLY A 60 3.51 5.17 20.46
CA GLY A 60 4.82 5.49 19.96
C GLY A 60 4.80 5.96 18.52
N LYS A 61 5.98 5.92 17.91
CA LYS A 61 6.16 6.22 16.49
C LYS A 61 6.24 4.93 15.70
N GLY A 62 5.57 4.90 14.56
CA GLY A 62 5.56 3.76 13.67
C GLY A 62 5.75 4.16 12.22
N SER A 63 6.13 3.17 11.42
CA SER A 63 6.17 3.29 9.97
C SER A 63 5.58 2.06 9.30
N VAL A 64 4.93 2.30 8.16
CA VAL A 64 4.43 1.27 7.26
C VAL A 64 5.02 1.54 5.88
N LEU A 65 5.61 0.53 5.25
CA LEU A 65 6.22 0.65 3.93
C LEU A 65 5.91 -0.60 3.11
N LEU A 66 5.45 -0.40 1.88
CA LEU A 66 5.39 -1.44 0.86
C LEU A 66 6.54 -1.21 -0.12
N GLU A 67 7.57 -2.03 -0.07
CA GLU A 67 8.81 -1.84 -0.83
C GLU A 67 8.94 -2.88 -1.94
N ARG A 68 9.19 -2.44 -3.18
CA ARG A 68 9.44 -3.33 -4.31
C ARG A 68 10.79 -4.01 -4.14
N SER A 69 10.79 -5.34 -4.12
CA SER A 69 12.01 -6.15 -4.03
C SER A 69 12.45 -6.67 -5.40
N ALA A 70 11.50 -6.92 -6.30
CA ALA A 70 11.72 -7.30 -7.70
C ALA A 70 10.44 -7.01 -8.52
N PRO A 71 10.46 -7.07 -9.86
CA PRO A 71 9.23 -6.99 -10.65
C PRO A 71 8.19 -8.02 -10.18
N GLY A 72 7.00 -7.56 -9.82
CA GLY A 72 5.90 -8.40 -9.30
C GLY A 72 6.10 -8.90 -7.86
N LYS A 73 7.16 -8.45 -7.16
CA LYS A 73 7.45 -8.80 -5.76
C LYS A 73 7.64 -7.56 -4.89
N ALA A 74 7.00 -7.54 -3.75
CA ALA A 74 7.16 -6.48 -2.77
C ALA A 74 7.03 -7.00 -1.35
N SER A 75 7.64 -6.31 -0.40
CA SER A 75 7.60 -6.65 1.02
C SER A 75 6.85 -5.57 1.80
N LEU A 76 5.87 -5.98 2.60
CA LEU A 76 5.22 -5.12 3.59
C LEU A 76 6.05 -5.07 4.86
N GLN A 77 6.51 -3.88 5.24
CA GLN A 77 7.30 -3.63 6.44
C GLN A 77 6.50 -2.80 7.43
N LEU A 78 6.36 -3.32 8.65
CA LEU A 78 5.74 -2.64 9.77
C LEU A 78 6.79 -2.43 10.86
N ARG A 79 6.98 -1.19 11.30
CA ARG A 79 7.88 -0.85 12.40
C ARG A 79 7.17 -0.01 13.43
N GLY A 80 7.42 -0.26 14.70
CA GLY A 80 6.87 0.50 15.81
C GLY A 80 7.87 0.60 16.94
N LYS A 81 7.93 1.77 17.60
CA LYS A 81 8.78 1.99 18.78
C LYS A 81 8.06 2.88 19.78
N VAL A 82 7.98 2.42 21.03
CA VAL A 82 7.51 3.23 22.15
C VAL A 82 8.68 4.08 22.67
N PRO A 83 8.53 5.42 22.82
CA PRO A 83 9.55 6.27 23.41
C PRO A 83 9.96 5.78 24.81
N ASP A 84 11.24 5.93 25.14
CA ASP A 84 11.79 5.63 26.47
C ASP A 84 11.53 4.20 26.96
N SER A 85 11.33 3.27 26.03
CA SER A 85 11.06 1.86 26.27
C SER A 85 11.90 0.96 25.35
N THR A 86 12.09 -0.29 25.78
CA THR A 86 12.65 -1.36 24.94
C THR A 86 11.62 -1.98 24.00
N THR A 87 10.34 -1.58 24.10
CA THR A 87 9.26 -2.05 23.24
C THR A 87 9.44 -1.53 21.82
N GLN A 88 9.90 -2.42 20.95
CA GLN A 88 10.01 -2.23 19.51
C GLN A 88 9.39 -3.42 18.78
N THR A 89 8.74 -3.14 17.66
CA THR A 89 8.22 -4.16 16.75
C THR A 89 8.75 -3.94 15.35
N GLU A 90 9.19 -5.02 14.72
CA GLU A 90 9.56 -5.06 13.32
C GLU A 90 8.97 -6.33 12.71
N LEU A 91 8.20 -6.17 11.64
CA LEU A 91 7.61 -7.25 10.89
C LEU A 91 7.83 -6.98 9.40
N THR A 92 8.38 -7.96 8.69
CA THR A 92 8.54 -7.93 7.23
C THR A 92 7.79 -9.12 6.66
N ILE A 93 6.86 -8.85 5.76
CA ILE A 93 6.04 -9.87 5.11
C ILE A 93 6.36 -9.82 3.61
N PRO A 94 7.04 -10.82 3.04
CA PRO A 94 7.26 -10.89 1.60
C PRO A 94 5.95 -11.21 0.89
N GLY A 95 5.82 -10.73 -0.33
CA GLY A 95 4.62 -10.95 -1.13
C GLY A 95 4.80 -10.67 -2.61
N LEU A 96 3.73 -10.96 -3.33
CA LEU A 96 3.57 -10.75 -4.75
C LEU A 96 2.54 -9.65 -4.99
N TYR A 97 2.70 -8.90 -6.06
CA TYR A 97 1.69 -7.93 -6.48
C TYR A 97 1.39 -8.03 -7.97
N ASP A 98 0.14 -7.70 -8.29
CA ASP A 98 -0.43 -7.60 -9.62
C ASP A 98 -1.58 -6.58 -9.60
N ASP A 99 -2.36 -6.53 -10.67
CA ASP A 99 -3.48 -5.59 -10.84
C ASP A 99 -4.59 -5.76 -9.77
N ALA A 100 -4.66 -6.90 -9.08
CA ALA A 100 -5.61 -7.12 -7.99
C ALA A 100 -5.14 -6.56 -6.64
N GLY A 101 -3.86 -6.20 -6.54
CA GLY A 101 -3.23 -5.67 -5.34
C GLY A 101 -2.00 -6.46 -4.92
N TRP A 102 -1.64 -6.34 -3.65
CA TRP A 102 -0.53 -7.08 -3.05
C TRP A 102 -1.05 -8.20 -2.15
N ARG A 103 -0.37 -9.33 -2.13
CA ARG A 103 -0.65 -10.47 -1.24
C ARG A 103 0.64 -11.06 -0.73
N SER A 104 0.67 -11.46 0.53
CA SER A 104 1.79 -12.18 1.10
C SER A 104 2.02 -13.49 0.35
N GLU A 105 3.24 -14.01 0.44
CA GLU A 105 3.51 -15.38 0.01
C GLU A 105 2.64 -16.38 0.81
N PRO A 106 2.29 -17.55 0.24
CA PRO A 106 1.51 -18.56 0.95
C PRO A 106 2.23 -19.05 2.21
N GLY A 107 1.47 -19.23 3.29
CA GLY A 107 1.97 -19.70 4.58
C GLY A 107 0.88 -19.75 5.64
N ASP A 108 1.31 -19.94 6.88
CA ASP A 108 0.44 -20.07 8.07
C ASP A 108 -0.28 -18.76 8.45
N VAL A 109 0.30 -17.62 8.05
CA VAL A 109 -0.29 -16.28 8.19
C VAL A 109 -0.25 -15.61 6.84
N GLN A 110 -1.41 -15.15 6.38
CA GLN A 110 -1.54 -14.50 5.08
C GLN A 110 -2.22 -13.14 5.21
N VAL A 111 -1.78 -12.19 4.39
CA VAL A 111 -2.34 -10.84 4.37
C VAL A 111 -2.38 -10.32 2.94
N SER A 112 -3.41 -9.55 2.63
CA SER A 112 -3.59 -8.90 1.33
C SER A 112 -3.93 -7.43 1.49
N ILE A 113 -3.48 -6.64 0.53
CA ILE A 113 -3.89 -5.25 0.29
C ILE A 113 -4.53 -5.26 -1.10
N SER A 114 -5.84 -5.14 -1.20
CA SER A 114 -6.51 -5.08 -2.50
C SER A 114 -6.19 -3.78 -3.24
N ALA A 115 -6.46 -3.73 -4.54
CA ALA A 115 -6.25 -2.56 -5.38
C ALA A 115 -6.99 -1.29 -4.88
N ASP A 116 -8.12 -1.43 -4.17
CA ASP A 116 -8.85 -0.33 -3.52
C ASP A 116 -8.25 0.08 -2.15
N GLY A 117 -7.16 -0.56 -1.75
CA GLY A 117 -6.44 -0.28 -0.50
C GLY A 117 -6.96 -1.03 0.73
N ARG A 118 -7.99 -1.88 0.63
CA ARG A 118 -8.46 -2.65 1.80
C ARG A 118 -7.42 -3.69 2.23
N VAL A 119 -7.13 -3.72 3.53
CA VAL A 119 -6.25 -4.71 4.14
C VAL A 119 -7.08 -5.74 4.87
N SER A 120 -6.79 -7.00 4.61
CA SER A 120 -7.36 -8.13 5.33
C SER A 120 -6.36 -9.28 5.39
N GLY A 121 -6.38 -10.01 6.48
CA GLY A 121 -5.49 -11.16 6.62
C GLY A 121 -5.56 -11.76 8.01
N GLY A 122 -4.90 -12.88 8.16
CA GLY A 122 -4.75 -13.56 9.43
C GLY A 122 -4.20 -14.96 9.25
N GLY A 123 -4.18 -15.69 10.34
CA GLY A 123 -3.69 -17.06 10.38
C GLY A 123 -3.20 -17.46 11.75
N ILE A 124 -2.61 -18.64 11.86
CA ILE A 124 -2.14 -19.19 13.12
C ILE A 124 -0.72 -19.68 12.92
N SER A 125 0.24 -19.12 13.63
CA SER A 125 1.65 -19.55 13.63
C SER A 125 2.14 -19.64 15.07
N ASP A 126 2.86 -20.71 15.41
CA ASP A 126 3.53 -20.89 16.71
C ASP A 126 2.62 -20.70 17.94
N GLY A 127 1.34 -21.10 17.81
CA GLY A 127 0.36 -20.92 18.87
C GLY A 127 -0.07 -19.46 19.07
N ARG A 128 0.05 -18.62 18.04
CA ARG A 128 -0.44 -17.24 18.01
C ARG A 128 -1.41 -17.07 16.86
N THR A 129 -2.58 -16.52 17.14
CA THR A 129 -3.56 -16.14 16.12
C THR A 129 -3.31 -14.70 15.69
N PHE A 130 -3.07 -14.49 14.41
CA PHE A 130 -2.87 -13.18 13.80
C PHE A 130 -4.15 -12.73 13.08
N LEU A 131 -4.45 -11.45 13.17
CA LEU A 131 -5.48 -10.77 12.39
C LEU A 131 -4.93 -9.42 11.91
N PHE A 132 -5.10 -9.17 10.61
CA PHE A 132 -4.74 -7.92 9.95
C PHE A 132 -6.01 -7.31 9.38
N SER A 133 -6.26 -6.04 9.68
CA SER A 133 -7.38 -5.30 9.09
C SER A 133 -7.05 -3.83 8.96
N GLY A 134 -7.49 -3.19 7.87
CA GLY A 134 -7.14 -1.79 7.66
C GLY A 134 -7.43 -1.27 6.26
N THR A 135 -6.86 -0.11 5.98
CA THR A 135 -6.98 0.61 4.71
C THR A 135 -5.68 1.35 4.41
N PHE A 136 -5.28 1.30 3.13
CA PHE A 136 -4.27 2.14 2.53
C PHE A 136 -4.94 3.16 1.62
N SER A 137 -4.49 4.40 1.71
CA SER A 137 -4.70 5.43 0.71
C SER A 137 -3.34 5.95 0.24
N PRO A 138 -3.28 6.77 -0.82
CA PRO A 138 -2.01 7.36 -1.25
C PRO A 138 -1.29 8.18 -0.17
N THR A 139 -2.02 8.69 0.83
CA THR A 139 -1.49 9.60 1.88
C THR A 139 -1.60 9.05 3.29
N ASP A 140 -2.49 8.10 3.56
CA ASP A 140 -2.83 7.64 4.90
C ASP A 140 -2.91 6.12 4.95
N VAL A 141 -2.46 5.54 6.07
CA VAL A 141 -2.67 4.13 6.40
C VAL A 141 -3.28 4.03 7.79
N ARG A 142 -4.36 3.24 7.85
CA ARG A 142 -4.93 2.71 9.09
C ARG A 142 -4.74 1.21 9.06
N LEU A 143 -4.01 0.65 10.01
CA LEU A 143 -3.76 -0.79 10.05
C LEU A 143 -3.79 -1.28 11.49
N GLU A 144 -4.70 -2.19 11.79
CA GLU A 144 -4.72 -2.95 13.03
C GLU A 144 -4.05 -4.30 12.79
N VAL A 145 -3.03 -4.61 13.61
CA VAL A 145 -2.47 -5.95 13.75
C VAL A 145 -2.83 -6.46 15.14
N ARG A 146 -3.56 -7.58 15.20
CA ARG A 146 -3.93 -8.23 16.46
C ARG A 146 -3.30 -9.60 16.54
N VAL A 147 -2.64 -9.87 17.67
CA VAL A 147 -1.98 -11.15 17.97
C VAL A 147 -2.56 -11.69 19.26
N THR A 148 -3.10 -12.90 19.23
CA THR A 148 -3.64 -13.57 20.43
C THR A 148 -2.81 -14.81 20.74
N SER A 149 -2.22 -14.87 21.93
CA SER A 149 -1.44 -16.03 22.37
C SER A 149 -2.35 -17.17 22.80
N ALA A 150 -2.21 -18.36 22.23
CA ALA A 150 -3.01 -19.53 22.61
C ALA A 150 -2.49 -20.22 23.89
N ARG A 151 -1.23 -20.00 24.24
CA ARG A 151 -0.57 -20.55 25.44
C ARG A 151 0.16 -19.48 26.21
N GLU A 152 0.48 -19.78 27.46
CA GLU A 152 1.35 -18.94 28.27
C GLU A 152 2.79 -19.02 27.72
N GLU A 153 3.42 -17.86 27.54
CA GLU A 153 4.78 -17.76 27.02
C GLU A 153 5.46 -16.50 27.57
N GLY A 154 6.67 -16.63 28.14
CA GLY A 154 7.45 -15.49 28.61
C GLY A 154 6.75 -14.64 29.68
N GLY A 155 5.89 -15.25 30.50
CA GLY A 155 5.08 -14.54 31.52
C GLY A 155 3.84 -13.84 30.96
N VAL A 156 3.54 -13.99 29.67
CA VAL A 156 2.29 -13.52 29.05
C VAL A 156 1.25 -14.64 29.15
N PRO A 157 0.11 -14.44 29.84
CA PRO A 157 -0.92 -15.47 29.98
C PRO A 157 -1.55 -15.88 28.65
N ALA A 158 -1.98 -17.14 28.56
CA ALA A 158 -2.80 -17.62 27.46
C ALA A 158 -4.07 -16.76 27.29
N GLY A 159 -4.46 -16.46 26.05
CA GLY A 159 -5.57 -15.56 25.73
C GLY A 159 -5.22 -14.07 25.75
N THR A 160 -3.98 -13.70 26.09
CA THR A 160 -3.55 -12.29 26.00
C THR A 160 -3.58 -11.84 24.54
N THR A 161 -4.18 -10.68 24.31
CA THR A 161 -4.25 -10.02 23.01
C THR A 161 -3.32 -8.81 22.97
N LEU A 162 -2.43 -8.81 22.00
CA LEU A 162 -1.59 -7.67 21.63
C LEU A 162 -2.21 -6.99 20.40
N THR A 163 -2.48 -5.69 20.48
CA THR A 163 -2.97 -4.90 19.34
C THR A 163 -1.98 -3.79 19.01
N PHE A 164 -1.66 -3.65 17.73
CA PHE A 164 -0.88 -2.57 17.15
C PHE A 164 -1.79 -1.81 16.17
N ASP A 165 -2.22 -0.60 16.53
CA ASP A 165 -3.05 0.27 15.68
C ASP A 165 -2.16 1.35 15.07
N TYR A 166 -1.82 1.18 13.81
CA TYR A 166 -1.01 2.10 13.01
C TYR A 166 -1.89 3.20 12.44
N ARG A 167 -1.45 4.44 12.71
CA ARG A 167 -2.07 5.69 12.32
C ARG A 167 -1.01 6.58 11.71
N VAL A 168 -0.68 6.29 10.46
CA VAL A 168 0.50 6.83 9.78
C VAL A 168 0.11 7.51 8.48
N SER A 169 0.86 8.53 8.10
CA SER A 169 0.62 9.30 6.89
C SER A 169 1.92 9.65 6.17
N ARG A 170 1.80 10.13 4.95
CA ARG A 170 2.89 10.68 4.13
C ARG A 170 2.36 11.83 3.28
N GLU A 171 3.27 12.68 2.83
CA GLU A 171 2.92 13.77 1.92
C GLU A 171 2.47 13.25 0.56
N SER A 172 1.40 13.85 0.03
CA SER A 172 0.90 13.54 -1.30
C SER A 172 1.91 14.01 -2.35
N LEU A 173 2.06 13.24 -3.44
CA LEU A 173 2.87 13.68 -4.58
C LEU A 173 2.27 14.93 -5.24
N ALA A 174 0.94 15.11 -5.16
CA ALA A 174 0.26 16.31 -5.65
C ALA A 174 0.62 17.58 -4.86
N ALA A 175 0.93 17.48 -3.56
CA ALA A 175 1.45 18.61 -2.78
C ALA A 175 2.86 19.04 -3.22
N GLN A 176 3.58 18.20 -3.97
CA GLN A 176 4.83 18.55 -4.62
C GLN A 176 4.63 19.08 -6.06
N GLY A 177 3.41 19.00 -6.59
CA GLY A 177 3.05 19.33 -7.98
C GLY A 177 1.97 20.41 -8.15
N VAL A 178 1.45 21.00 -7.07
CA VAL A 178 0.47 22.11 -7.12
C VAL A 178 0.85 23.17 -6.08
N GLN A 179 1.89 23.94 -6.38
CA GLN A 179 1.92 25.36 -6.07
C GLN A 179 2.02 26.13 -7.40
N GLU A 180 0.94 26.13 -8.18
CA GLU A 180 0.50 27.38 -8.80
C GLU A 180 -0.20 28.18 -7.69
N ALA A 181 0.58 28.63 -6.70
CA ALA A 181 0.22 29.80 -5.93
C ALA A 181 0.84 30.97 -6.69
N GLU A 182 0.05 31.98 -7.02
CA GLU A 182 0.57 33.30 -7.41
C GLU A 182 1.55 33.79 -6.33
N GLY A 183 2.84 33.52 -6.58
CA GLY A 183 3.94 33.59 -5.62
C GLY A 183 5.10 32.81 -6.20
N GLY A 184 5.72 33.35 -7.25
CA GLY A 184 6.61 32.62 -8.14
C GLY A 184 7.89 32.13 -7.46
N CYS A 185 7.94 30.84 -7.11
CA CYS A 185 9.21 30.17 -6.85
C CYS A 185 9.93 29.99 -8.20
N ARG A 186 11.13 30.56 -8.33
CA ARG A 186 11.95 30.39 -9.53
C ARG A 186 12.90 29.20 -9.33
N LEU A 187 13.06 28.40 -10.36
CA LEU A 187 14.11 27.38 -10.37
C LEU A 187 15.46 28.06 -10.59
N VAL A 188 16.39 27.86 -9.66
CA VAL A 188 17.76 28.38 -9.76
C VAL A 188 18.76 27.24 -9.78
N MET A 189 19.79 27.39 -10.61
CA MET A 189 20.90 26.44 -10.67
C MET A 189 21.79 26.63 -9.45
N ARG A 190 21.87 25.61 -8.59
CA ARG A 190 22.72 25.60 -7.39
C ARG A 190 23.64 24.38 -7.38
N PRO A 191 24.90 24.52 -6.91
CA PRO A 191 25.76 23.38 -6.68
C PRO A 191 25.26 22.60 -5.46
N ILE A 192 24.96 21.31 -5.65
CA ILE A 192 24.64 20.36 -4.58
C ILE A 192 25.86 19.46 -4.37
N ALA A 193 26.28 19.32 -3.11
CA ALA A 193 27.30 18.37 -2.73
C ALA A 193 26.71 16.96 -2.72
N ASN A 194 27.22 16.09 -3.58
CA ASN A 194 26.85 14.68 -3.56
C ASN A 194 27.71 13.92 -2.54
N PHE A 195 27.14 12.90 -1.91
CA PHE A 195 27.87 12.00 -1.02
C PHE A 195 28.92 11.24 -1.85
N GLY A 196 30.18 11.67 -1.74
CA GLY A 196 31.28 11.27 -2.64
C GLY A 196 32.24 12.40 -3.00
N GLY A 197 31.93 13.65 -2.61
CA GLY A 197 32.85 14.80 -2.70
C GLY A 197 32.77 15.60 -4.01
N GLY A 198 31.89 15.23 -4.95
CA GLY A 198 31.63 15.99 -6.16
C GLY A 198 30.49 17.00 -6.00
N MET A 199 30.64 18.20 -6.58
CA MET A 199 29.58 19.19 -6.71
C MET A 199 28.90 19.04 -8.08
N THR A 200 27.58 18.84 -8.10
CA THR A 200 26.77 18.84 -9.32
C THR A 200 25.79 19.99 -9.30
N MET A 201 25.62 20.68 -10.43
CA MET A 201 24.61 21.72 -10.56
C MET A 201 23.24 21.06 -10.74
N ALA A 202 22.29 21.39 -9.86
CA ALA A 202 20.90 20.95 -9.97
C ALA A 202 19.97 22.17 -9.92
N GLN A 203 18.81 22.04 -10.57
CA GLN A 203 17.74 23.03 -10.46
C GLN A 203 17.05 22.82 -9.12
N VAL A 204 17.12 23.83 -8.25
CA VAL A 204 16.49 23.83 -6.94
C VAL A 204 15.43 24.94 -6.93
N PRO A 205 14.21 24.69 -6.43
CA PRO A 205 13.22 25.74 -6.25
C PRO A 205 13.68 26.73 -5.18
N GLU A 206 13.71 28.02 -5.52
CA GLU A 206 13.90 29.13 -4.59
C GLU A 206 12.60 29.93 -4.55
N CYS A 207 11.95 29.90 -3.40
CA CYS A 207 10.74 30.66 -3.12
C CYS A 207 11.13 31.89 -2.30
N ASP A 208 10.58 33.05 -2.67
CA ASP A 208 10.70 34.28 -1.88
C ASP A 208 9.88 34.20 -0.58
#